data_AF-A0A838LNI3-F1
#
_entry.id   AF-A0A838LNI3-F1
#
_cell.length_a   1.000
_cell.length_b   1.000
_cell.length_c   1.000
_cell.angle_alpha   90.00
_cell.angle_beta   90.00
_cell.angle_gamma   90.00
#
_symmetry.space_group_name_H-M   'P 1'
#
loop_
_entity.id
_entity.type
_entity.pdbx_description
1 polymer ?
#
loop_
_entity_poly.entity_id
_entity_poly.type
_entity_poly.pdbx_seq_one_letter_code
_entity_poly.pdbx_strand_id
1 'polypeptide(L)'
;MSGEQFRVIDVDAGASEGANWARAQVESRWQDEEWYLQLDAHHRFSRGWDVLLETDIARTGSDRPVLTTYGPPYSPGVETSLDEPMSMAFREFTPDGLAMFMPSPVPDWRDRTSLRPARFASAHLLFAPGSFIADVPSDPDLYFTGDEGILAVRAYTHGYDLFEPSRVVVWHQYVRTGQPKHWDDHLGEAARPAWYELDETSRAKMRRIVTEGHGLGLGTARTLADYEVYAGISFRHRVVQEYTRRNLDAPNPPADPDWPCDVIRPERVPGITWESSGDRHVASVPGPPSGRRELNSSGALLVELADGRHTVREIAGYLRATHRLDDDPTPATLDFYTEACSAGLVMWEDHHG
;
A
#
# COMPACT_ATOMS: atom_id res chain seq x y z
N MET A 1 35.67 20.16 6.96
CA MET A 1 34.64 19.53 7.81
C MET A 1 35.37 18.64 8.81
N SER A 2 35.35 18.96 10.11
CA SER A 2 36.14 18.27 11.15
C SER A 2 35.32 17.94 12.40
N GLY A 3 34.01 17.72 12.25
CA GLY A 3 33.14 17.19 13.30
C GLY A 3 32.84 15.71 13.08
N GLU A 4 32.29 15.03 14.08
CA GLU A 4 31.69 13.71 13.91
C GLU A 4 30.63 13.77 12.80
N GLN A 5 30.85 13.01 11.73
CA GLN A 5 29.94 12.96 10.57
C GLN A 5 28.85 11.89 10.72
N PHE A 6 28.89 11.11 11.80
CA PHE A 6 27.96 10.02 12.07
C PHE A 6 27.58 10.03 13.54
N ARG A 7 26.30 9.78 13.81
CA ARG A 7 25.77 9.45 15.13
C ARG A 7 25.20 8.04 15.04
N VAL A 8 25.52 7.20 16.02
CA VAL A 8 25.06 5.81 16.06
C VAL A 8 24.19 5.64 17.30
N ILE A 9 22.98 5.11 17.09
CA ILE A 9 22.14 4.60 18.18
C ILE A 9 22.43 3.11 18.27
N ASP A 10 23.14 2.72 19.33
CA ASP A 10 23.47 1.31 19.59
C ASP A 10 22.34 0.65 20.38
N VAL A 11 21.88 -0.50 19.90
CA VAL A 11 20.72 -1.23 20.45
C VAL A 11 21.04 -2.71 20.42
N ASP A 12 20.80 -3.39 21.54
CA ASP A 12 20.82 -4.86 21.58
C ASP A 12 19.81 -5.43 20.58
N ALA A 13 20.25 -6.38 19.74
CA ALA A 13 19.43 -6.90 18.65
C ALA A 13 18.07 -7.43 19.12
N GLY A 14 18.02 -8.10 20.28
CA GLY A 14 16.77 -8.64 20.80
C GLY A 14 15.80 -7.57 21.31
N ALA A 15 16.28 -6.34 21.54
CA ALA A 15 15.46 -5.21 21.98
C ALA A 15 14.82 -4.46 20.80
N SER A 16 15.08 -4.87 19.56
CA SER A 16 14.45 -4.31 18.37
C SER A 16 12.94 -4.61 18.36
N GLU A 17 12.15 -3.61 17.95
CA GLU A 17 10.70 -3.76 17.69
C GLU A 17 10.38 -3.73 16.19
N GLY A 18 11.40 -3.66 15.32
CA GLY A 18 11.25 -3.70 13.86
C GLY A 18 11.69 -2.41 13.15
N ALA A 19 11.38 -2.34 11.85
CA ALA A 19 11.95 -1.34 10.96
C ALA A 19 11.43 0.08 11.23
N ASN A 20 10.12 0.28 11.39
CA ASN A 20 9.59 1.62 11.65
C ASN A 20 9.92 2.12 13.05
N TRP A 21 10.01 1.22 14.04
CA TRP A 21 10.58 1.55 15.35
C TRP A 21 12.01 2.10 15.20
N ALA A 22 12.87 1.41 14.45
CA ALA A 22 14.24 1.84 14.23
C ALA A 22 14.32 3.19 13.49
N ARG A 23 13.45 3.41 12.48
CA ARG A 23 13.32 4.70 11.78
C ARG A 23 12.93 5.81 12.75
N ALA A 24 11.91 5.59 13.59
CA ALA A 24 11.48 6.55 14.60
C ALA A 24 12.61 6.90 15.59
N GLN A 25 13.44 5.92 15.98
CA GLN A 25 14.63 6.19 16.80
C GLN A 25 15.62 7.11 16.09
N VAL A 26 15.90 6.88 14.80
CA VAL A 26 16.80 7.72 14.01
C VAL A 26 16.23 9.12 13.83
N GLU A 27 14.95 9.23 13.45
CA GLU A 27 14.23 10.49 13.28
C GLU A 27 14.19 11.34 14.55
N SER A 28 14.14 10.72 15.73
CA SER A 28 14.23 11.45 17.02
C SER A 28 15.54 12.22 17.23
N ARG A 29 16.54 11.98 16.37
CA ARG A 29 17.86 12.66 16.38
C ARG A 29 17.95 13.79 15.37
N TRP A 30 16.91 14.04 14.59
CA TRP A 30 16.81 15.19 13.72
C TRP A 30 16.93 16.49 14.54
N GLN A 31 17.75 17.41 14.05
CA GLN A 31 18.10 18.70 14.64
C GLN A 31 17.86 19.82 13.63
N ASP A 32 16.70 19.80 12.98
CA ASP A 32 16.31 20.75 11.94
C ASP A 32 17.24 20.71 10.71
N GLU A 33 17.86 19.57 10.41
CA GLU A 33 18.59 19.39 9.14
C GLU A 33 17.66 19.65 7.95
N GLU A 34 18.17 20.37 6.95
CA GLU A 34 17.39 20.85 5.80
C GLU A 34 16.79 19.71 4.97
N TRP A 35 17.51 18.60 4.86
CA TRP A 35 17.14 17.46 4.03
C TRP A 35 17.10 16.18 4.85
N TYR A 36 16.11 15.34 4.56
CA TYR A 36 15.97 13.99 5.07
C TYR A 36 16.20 12.98 3.94
N LEU A 37 17.10 12.02 4.18
CA LEU A 37 17.35 10.89 3.30
C LEU A 37 17.20 9.58 4.08
N GLN A 38 16.15 8.83 3.78
CA GLN A 38 15.91 7.49 4.31
C GLN A 38 16.45 6.42 3.34
N LEU A 39 17.16 5.43 3.89
CA LEU A 39 17.82 4.37 3.14
C LEU A 39 17.81 3.05 3.91
N ASP A 40 17.76 1.94 3.16
CA ASP A 40 18.20 0.63 3.64
C ASP A 40 19.73 0.55 3.79
N ALA A 41 20.19 -0.34 4.68
CA ALA A 41 21.61 -0.56 4.96
C ALA A 41 22.41 -1.32 3.87
N HIS A 42 21.80 -1.64 2.74
CA HIS A 42 22.37 -2.53 1.71
C HIS A 42 22.15 -1.98 0.30
N HIS A 43 22.49 -0.70 0.16
CA HIS A 43 22.51 0.05 -1.08
C HIS A 43 23.91 0.14 -1.69
N ARG A 44 23.93 0.31 -3.01
CA ARG A 44 25.07 0.87 -3.73
C ARG A 44 24.62 2.19 -4.37
N PHE A 45 25.37 3.27 -4.18
CA PHE A 45 25.05 4.57 -4.76
C PHE A 45 25.63 4.74 -6.16
N SER A 46 24.92 5.46 -7.02
CA SER A 46 25.47 6.00 -8.25
C SER A 46 26.42 7.17 -7.95
N ARG A 47 27.31 7.47 -8.90
CA ARG A 47 28.24 8.58 -8.75
C ARG A 47 27.48 9.91 -8.87
N GLY A 48 27.66 10.81 -7.90
CA GLY A 48 26.97 12.11 -7.88
C GLY A 48 25.48 11.99 -7.53
N TRP A 49 25.11 10.94 -6.80
CA TRP A 49 23.74 10.67 -6.37
C TRP A 49 23.08 11.85 -5.64
N ASP A 50 23.85 12.60 -4.86
CA ASP A 50 23.44 13.77 -4.09
C ASP A 50 23.03 14.92 -5.03
N VAL A 51 23.91 15.24 -5.98
CA VAL A 51 23.63 16.25 -7.02
C VAL A 51 22.43 15.85 -7.88
N LEU A 52 22.26 14.55 -8.17
CA LEU A 52 21.10 14.05 -8.90
C LEU A 52 19.80 14.29 -8.12
N LEU A 53 19.77 13.95 -6.83
CA LEU A 53 18.61 14.18 -5.96
C LEU A 53 18.26 15.66 -5.87
N GLU A 54 19.24 16.54 -5.61
CA GLU A 54 19.02 17.99 -5.54
C GLU A 54 18.52 18.55 -6.87
N THR A 55 19.10 18.11 -7.98
CA THR A 55 18.68 18.53 -9.33
C THR A 55 17.24 18.10 -9.62
N ASP A 56 16.89 16.87 -9.26
CA ASP A 56 15.54 16.36 -9.46
C ASP A 56 14.52 17.08 -8.58
N ILE A 57 14.81 17.30 -7.30
CA ILE A 57 13.97 18.12 -6.41
C ILE A 57 13.71 19.51 -7.02
N ALA A 58 14.75 20.21 -7.48
CA ALA A 58 14.62 21.54 -8.07
C ALA A 58 13.76 21.55 -9.34
N ARG A 59 13.69 20.43 -10.08
CA ARG A 59 12.88 20.28 -11.29
C ARG A 59 11.40 20.00 -11.02
N THR A 60 11.04 19.61 -9.79
CA THR A 60 9.64 19.30 -9.45
C THR A 60 8.73 20.52 -9.53
N GLY A 61 9.24 21.69 -9.12
CA GLY A 61 8.43 22.89 -8.92
C GLY A 61 7.42 22.78 -7.76
N SER A 62 7.51 21.74 -6.94
CA SER A 62 6.66 21.56 -5.75
C SER A 62 7.30 22.25 -4.54
N ASP A 63 6.46 22.82 -3.67
CA ASP A 63 6.90 23.41 -2.40
C ASP A 63 7.26 22.34 -1.35
N ARG A 64 6.73 21.11 -1.52
CA ARG A 64 6.95 19.98 -0.59
C ARG A 64 7.24 18.69 -1.38
N PRO A 65 8.36 18.63 -2.12
CA PRO A 65 8.68 17.50 -2.97
C PRO A 65 9.23 16.33 -2.15
N VAL A 66 8.90 15.11 -2.57
CA VAL A 66 9.52 13.86 -2.08
C VAL A 66 9.97 13.04 -3.28
N LEU A 67 11.27 12.74 -3.37
CA LEU A 67 11.78 11.75 -4.31
C LEU A 67 11.78 10.37 -3.65
N THR A 68 11.07 9.41 -4.24
CA THR A 68 10.95 8.08 -3.66
C THR A 68 10.72 7.01 -4.73
N THR A 69 11.36 5.86 -4.56
CA THR A 69 11.17 4.69 -5.41
C THR A 69 11.91 3.47 -4.82
N TYR A 70 11.79 2.32 -5.47
CA TYR A 70 12.69 1.19 -5.28
C TYR A 70 13.97 1.35 -6.13
N GLY A 71 15.12 0.91 -5.62
CA GLY A 71 16.33 0.78 -6.43
C GLY A 71 16.32 -0.48 -7.30
N PRO A 72 16.87 -0.46 -8.53
CA PRO A 72 17.12 -1.69 -9.30
C PRO A 72 17.99 -2.70 -8.52
N PRO A 73 17.83 -4.00 -8.79
CA PRO A 73 18.58 -5.03 -8.07
C PRO A 73 20.06 -4.96 -8.41
N TYR A 74 20.91 -5.23 -7.41
CA TYR A 74 22.31 -5.64 -7.62
C TYR A 74 22.65 -6.88 -6.81
N SER A 75 23.73 -7.56 -7.22
CA SER A 75 24.35 -8.65 -6.48
C SER A 75 25.80 -8.30 -6.16
N PRO A 76 26.26 -8.39 -4.90
CA PRO A 76 27.66 -8.19 -4.57
C PRO A 76 28.58 -9.09 -5.40
N GLY A 77 29.69 -8.54 -5.90
CA GLY A 77 30.64 -9.27 -6.74
C GLY A 77 30.22 -9.45 -8.21
N VAL A 78 28.99 -9.08 -8.59
CA VAL A 78 28.53 -9.06 -9.98
C VAL A 78 28.54 -7.61 -10.45
N GLU A 79 29.13 -7.37 -11.63
CA GLU A 79 29.07 -6.06 -12.28
C GLU A 79 27.60 -5.71 -12.57
N THR A 80 27.16 -4.56 -12.06
CA THR A 80 25.76 -4.14 -12.16
C THR A 80 25.60 -3.29 -13.41
N SER A 81 24.71 -3.68 -14.32
CA SER A 81 24.49 -2.99 -15.60
C SER A 81 23.09 -2.39 -15.75
N LEU A 82 22.22 -2.56 -14.75
CA LEU A 82 20.85 -2.03 -14.78
C LEU A 82 20.84 -0.57 -14.35
N ASP A 83 21.04 0.32 -15.32
CA ASP A 83 20.97 1.78 -15.14
C ASP A 83 19.57 2.37 -15.37
N GLU A 84 18.56 1.51 -15.44
CA GLU A 84 17.16 1.89 -15.62
C GLU A 84 16.52 2.27 -14.27
N PRO A 85 16.03 3.50 -14.10
CA PRO A 85 15.29 3.89 -12.91
C PRO A 85 14.02 3.05 -12.80
N MET A 86 13.68 2.70 -11.57
CA MET A 86 12.46 1.95 -11.26
C MET A 86 11.39 2.90 -10.73
N SER A 87 10.17 2.42 -10.83
CA SER A 87 8.94 2.94 -10.26
C SER A 87 8.37 1.91 -9.28
N MET A 88 7.44 2.35 -8.44
CA MET A 88 6.63 1.44 -7.63
C MET A 88 5.33 1.11 -8.36
N ALA A 89 5.16 -0.14 -8.77
CA ALA A 89 3.91 -0.64 -9.33
C ALA A 89 3.08 -1.33 -8.25
N PHE A 90 1.75 -1.17 -8.31
CA PHE A 90 0.84 -1.99 -7.51
C PHE A 90 0.97 -3.45 -7.91
N ARG A 91 1.02 -4.34 -6.91
CA ARG A 91 1.12 -5.78 -7.11
C ARG A 91 -0.21 -6.46 -6.79
N GLU A 92 -0.64 -6.36 -5.54
CA GLU A 92 -1.83 -7.03 -5.01
C GLU A 92 -2.24 -6.40 -3.68
N PHE A 93 -3.48 -6.64 -3.26
CA PHE A 93 -3.84 -6.51 -1.85
C PHE A 93 -3.53 -7.81 -1.10
N THR A 94 -2.98 -7.70 0.11
CA THR A 94 -2.90 -8.84 1.03
C THR A 94 -4.31 -9.30 1.44
N PRO A 95 -4.48 -10.54 1.97
CA PRO A 95 -5.78 -11.02 2.43
C PRO A 95 -6.45 -10.12 3.49
N ASP A 96 -5.65 -9.40 4.29
CA ASP A 96 -6.10 -8.41 5.26
C ASP A 96 -6.28 -7.00 4.70
N GLY A 97 -6.00 -6.76 3.41
CA GLY A 97 -6.35 -5.53 2.69
C GLY A 97 -5.27 -4.46 2.65
N LEU A 98 -4.00 -4.84 2.81
CA LEU A 98 -2.88 -3.91 2.65
C LEU A 98 -2.37 -3.94 1.20
N ALA A 99 -2.14 -2.77 0.63
CA ALA A 99 -1.58 -2.68 -0.72
C ALA A 99 -0.10 -3.07 -0.72
N MET A 100 0.26 -4.00 -1.59
CA MET A 100 1.63 -4.44 -1.83
C MET A 100 2.13 -3.89 -3.16
N PHE A 101 3.42 -3.59 -3.22
CA PHE A 101 4.05 -3.01 -4.40
C PHE A 101 5.24 -3.84 -4.86
N MET A 102 5.71 -3.56 -6.07
CA MET A 102 6.89 -4.17 -6.64
C MET A 102 7.65 -3.18 -7.54
N PRO A 103 8.98 -3.35 -7.70
CA PRO A 103 9.74 -2.54 -8.64
C PRO A 103 9.29 -2.82 -10.08
N SER A 104 9.13 -1.75 -10.84
CA SER A 104 8.80 -1.80 -12.27
C SER A 104 9.64 -0.75 -13.01
N PRO A 105 10.27 -1.08 -14.15
CA PRO A 105 11.02 -0.09 -14.93
C PRO A 105 10.18 1.14 -15.28
N VAL A 106 10.76 2.34 -15.16
CA VAL A 106 10.07 3.56 -15.61
C VAL A 106 9.98 3.56 -17.13
N PRO A 107 8.76 3.58 -17.72
CA PRO A 107 8.61 3.59 -19.17
C PRO A 107 9.22 4.85 -19.79
N ASP A 108 9.92 4.67 -20.90
CA ASP A 108 10.48 5.75 -21.74
C ASP A 108 11.38 6.74 -20.97
N TRP A 109 12.01 6.31 -19.87
CA TRP A 109 12.76 7.20 -18.95
C TRP A 109 13.89 8.00 -19.60
N ARG A 110 14.43 7.52 -20.73
CA ARG A 110 15.48 8.21 -21.49
C ARG A 110 14.96 9.45 -22.22
N ASP A 111 13.70 9.42 -22.65
CA ASP A 111 13.08 10.47 -23.46
C ASP A 111 12.29 11.48 -22.62
N ARG A 112 12.09 11.18 -21.33
CA ARG A 112 11.38 12.05 -20.38
C ARG A 112 12.16 13.33 -20.09
N THR A 113 11.47 14.46 -20.22
CA THR A 113 11.99 15.80 -19.92
C THR A 113 11.53 16.33 -18.55
N SER A 114 10.40 15.84 -18.05
CA SER A 114 9.88 16.09 -16.69
C SER A 114 10.07 14.89 -15.77
N LEU A 115 10.07 15.14 -14.46
CA LEU A 115 9.96 14.05 -13.49
C LEU A 115 8.58 13.41 -13.57
N ARG A 116 8.56 12.11 -13.27
CA ARG A 116 7.33 11.33 -13.18
C ARG A 116 6.76 11.50 -11.77
N PRO A 117 5.52 11.98 -11.60
CA PRO A 117 4.85 11.93 -10.31
C PRO A 117 4.67 10.48 -9.86
N ALA A 118 4.95 10.22 -8.59
CA ALA A 118 4.76 8.90 -7.98
C ALA A 118 3.37 8.80 -7.34
N ARG A 119 2.85 7.57 -7.29
CA ARG A 119 1.60 7.23 -6.58
C ARG A 119 1.86 6.74 -5.17
N PHE A 120 2.95 6.00 -5.00
CA PHE A 120 3.31 5.31 -3.77
C PHE A 120 4.65 5.84 -3.25
N ALA A 121 4.89 5.66 -1.96
CA ALA A 121 6.13 6.07 -1.30
C ALA A 121 6.86 4.82 -0.82
N SER A 122 8.12 4.70 -1.21
CA SER A 122 8.94 3.59 -0.77
C SER A 122 9.62 3.92 0.54
N ALA A 123 9.67 2.94 1.43
CA ALA A 123 10.46 3.01 2.64
C ALA A 123 11.95 2.63 2.39
N HIS A 124 12.29 2.31 1.14
CA HIS A 124 13.61 1.90 0.64
C HIS A 124 14.51 3.10 0.33
N LEU A 125 14.03 4.03 -0.51
CA LEU A 125 14.66 5.30 -0.84
C LEU A 125 13.59 6.40 -0.72
N LEU A 126 13.82 7.35 0.17
CA LEU A 126 12.98 8.54 0.33
C LEU A 126 13.87 9.74 0.61
N PHE A 127 13.81 10.75 -0.25
CA PHE A 127 14.50 12.02 -0.09
C PHE A 127 13.49 13.16 -0.07
N ALA A 128 13.49 13.95 0.99
CA ALA A 128 12.49 15.00 1.24
C ALA A 128 13.11 16.16 2.03
N PRO A 129 12.46 17.34 2.09
CA PRO A 129 12.78 18.35 3.08
C PRO A 129 12.75 17.75 4.49
N GLY A 130 13.66 18.17 5.37
CA GLY A 130 13.78 17.65 6.74
C GLY A 130 12.50 17.79 7.56
N SER A 131 11.67 18.79 7.26
CA SER A 131 10.35 18.96 7.89
C SER A 131 9.45 17.73 7.74
N PHE A 132 9.68 16.88 6.73
CA PHE A 132 8.96 15.63 6.51
C PHE A 132 8.97 14.74 7.77
N ILE A 133 10.05 14.77 8.56
CA ILE A 133 10.14 14.01 9.81
C ILE A 133 9.13 14.52 10.85
N ALA A 134 8.93 15.83 10.95
CA ALA A 134 7.98 16.42 11.88
C ALA A 134 6.53 16.24 11.40
N ASP A 135 6.31 16.35 10.10
CA ASP A 135 4.98 16.27 9.49
C ASP A 135 4.49 14.81 9.39
N VAL A 136 5.37 13.90 8.98
CA VAL A 136 5.09 12.49 8.70
C VAL A 136 6.10 11.59 9.45
N PRO A 137 6.17 11.66 10.79
CA PRO A 137 7.11 10.84 11.56
C PRO A 137 6.85 9.36 11.34
N SER A 138 7.90 8.55 11.29
CA SER A 138 7.81 7.10 11.37
C SER A 138 7.03 6.70 12.61
N ASP A 139 6.06 5.82 12.41
CA ASP A 139 5.18 5.34 13.46
C ASP A 139 5.76 4.05 14.04
N PRO A 140 6.28 4.06 15.29
CA PRO A 140 6.95 2.91 15.87
C PRO A 140 6.01 1.70 16.11
N ASP A 141 4.69 1.89 16.10
CA ASP A 141 3.73 0.79 16.22
C ASP A 141 3.48 0.08 14.87
N LEU A 142 3.96 0.65 13.76
CA LEU A 142 3.96 -0.04 12.48
C LEU A 142 5.16 -0.99 12.42
N TYR A 143 4.95 -2.22 11.97
CA TYR A 143 6.00 -3.22 11.97
C TYR A 143 6.80 -3.19 10.66
N PHE A 144 6.24 -3.70 9.57
CA PHE A 144 6.92 -3.77 8.27
C PHE A 144 5.97 -3.86 7.08
N THR A 145 5.14 -4.91 6.98
CA THR A 145 4.40 -5.19 5.74
C THR A 145 3.28 -4.18 5.50
N GLY A 146 3.29 -3.49 4.36
CA GLY A 146 2.25 -2.55 3.94
C GLY A 146 2.44 -1.11 4.41
N ASP A 147 3.51 -0.82 5.16
CA ASP A 147 3.83 0.52 5.68
C ASP A 147 3.99 1.56 4.56
N GLU A 148 4.53 1.17 3.42
CA GLU A 148 4.75 2.01 2.23
C GLU A 148 3.46 2.66 1.70
N GLY A 149 2.34 1.91 1.70
CA GLY A 149 1.05 2.44 1.28
C GLY A 149 0.54 3.52 2.24
N ILE A 150 0.75 3.29 3.54
CA ILE A 150 0.38 4.23 4.60
C ILE A 150 1.29 5.46 4.59
N LEU A 151 2.58 5.29 4.35
CA LEU A 151 3.55 6.38 4.19
C LEU A 151 3.13 7.31 3.05
N ALA A 152 2.72 6.74 1.91
CA ALA A 152 2.23 7.51 0.76
C ALA A 152 0.98 8.33 1.10
N VAL A 153 -0.01 7.69 1.74
CA VAL A 153 -1.25 8.35 2.18
C VAL A 153 -0.94 9.48 3.16
N ARG A 154 -0.09 9.24 4.15
CA ARG A 154 0.28 10.26 5.15
C ARG A 154 1.02 11.43 4.49
N ALA A 155 2.03 11.16 3.67
CA ALA A 155 2.73 12.20 2.90
C ALA A 155 1.76 13.04 2.07
N TYR A 156 0.87 12.37 1.31
CA TYR A 156 -0.11 13.05 0.47
C TYR A 156 -1.06 13.93 1.29
N THR A 157 -1.65 13.41 2.36
CA THR A 157 -2.59 14.17 3.21
C THR A 157 -1.93 15.33 3.95
N HIS A 158 -0.62 15.29 4.16
CA HIS A 158 0.19 16.42 4.65
C HIS A 158 0.61 17.43 3.58
N GLY A 159 0.27 17.19 2.31
CA GLY A 159 0.54 18.13 1.22
C GLY A 159 1.86 17.91 0.48
N TYR A 160 2.52 16.76 0.67
CA TYR A 160 3.73 16.39 -0.08
C TYR A 160 3.43 15.82 -1.46
N ASP A 161 4.15 16.28 -2.48
CA ASP A 161 4.05 15.73 -3.83
C ASP A 161 5.16 14.71 -4.06
N LEU A 162 4.78 13.49 -4.42
CA LEU A 162 5.70 12.38 -4.60
C LEU A 162 6.19 12.32 -6.05
N PHE A 163 7.47 12.07 -6.25
CA PHE A 163 8.11 11.96 -7.56
C PHE A 163 9.11 10.81 -7.58
N GLU A 164 9.31 10.24 -8.76
CA GLU A 164 10.34 9.23 -8.99
C GLU A 164 11.61 9.89 -9.49
N PRO A 165 12.80 9.48 -9.02
CA PRO A 165 14.07 9.96 -9.55
C PRO A 165 14.19 9.72 -11.07
N SER A 166 14.76 10.69 -11.79
CA SER A 166 14.92 10.60 -13.25
C SER A 166 15.97 9.57 -13.69
N ARG A 167 16.83 9.14 -12.78
CA ARG A 167 17.96 8.24 -12.99
C ARG A 167 18.13 7.33 -11.77
N VAL A 168 18.91 6.27 -11.92
CA VAL A 168 19.26 5.40 -10.80
C VAL A 168 20.12 6.17 -9.79
N VAL A 169 19.59 6.37 -8.59
CA VAL A 169 20.29 6.97 -7.44
C VAL A 169 20.99 5.87 -6.64
N VAL A 170 20.29 4.76 -6.42
CA VAL A 170 20.78 3.60 -5.67
C VAL A 170 20.40 2.29 -6.37
N TRP A 171 21.23 1.27 -6.20
CA TRP A 171 20.87 -0.13 -6.42
C TRP A 171 20.67 -0.83 -5.08
N HIS A 172 19.81 -1.84 -5.05
CA HIS A 172 19.45 -2.58 -3.84
C HIS A 172 19.79 -4.07 -3.88
N GLN A 173 20.30 -4.59 -2.77
CA GLN A 173 20.56 -6.02 -2.62
C GLN A 173 19.31 -6.75 -2.09
N TYR A 174 18.41 -7.13 -2.99
CA TYR A 174 17.19 -7.86 -2.62
C TYR A 174 17.47 -9.23 -1.98
N VAL A 175 18.39 -10.00 -2.57
CA VAL A 175 18.71 -11.37 -2.12
C VAL A 175 19.84 -11.33 -1.09
N ARG A 176 19.53 -11.75 0.13
CA ARG A 176 20.43 -11.77 1.30
C ARG A 176 20.41 -13.13 1.99
N THR A 177 20.69 -14.19 1.23
CA THR A 177 20.67 -15.57 1.71
C THR A 177 21.55 -15.75 2.94
N GLY A 178 21.00 -16.39 3.98
CA GLY A 178 21.71 -16.70 5.22
C GLY A 178 21.84 -15.54 6.21
N GLN A 179 21.33 -14.34 5.89
CA GLN A 179 21.24 -13.25 6.87
C GLN A 179 19.90 -13.32 7.62
N PRO A 180 19.90 -13.47 8.95
CA PRO A 180 18.67 -13.53 9.72
C PRO A 180 17.82 -12.27 9.50
N LYS A 181 16.52 -12.47 9.50
CA LYS A 181 15.50 -11.42 9.49
C LYS A 181 14.85 -11.39 10.86
N HIS A 182 14.23 -10.26 11.18
CA HIS A 182 13.58 -10.08 12.48
C HIS A 182 12.52 -11.16 12.77
N TRP A 183 11.81 -11.64 11.74
CA TRP A 183 10.84 -12.73 11.88
C TRP A 183 11.44 -14.14 12.03
N ASP A 184 12.76 -14.29 11.85
CA ASP A 184 13.44 -15.58 12.04
C ASP A 184 13.78 -15.82 13.52
N ASP A 185 13.98 -14.76 14.32
CA ASP A 185 14.51 -14.86 15.69
C ASP A 185 13.72 -14.10 16.77
N HIS A 186 12.80 -13.18 16.43
CA HIS A 186 11.95 -12.49 17.41
C HIS A 186 10.64 -13.25 17.67
N LEU A 187 10.74 -14.45 18.23
CA LEU A 187 9.62 -15.39 18.43
C LEU A 187 8.87 -15.22 19.77
N GLY A 188 9.19 -14.16 20.52
CA GLY A 188 8.58 -13.82 21.80
C GLY A 188 9.36 -14.37 23.01
N GLU A 189 9.49 -13.55 24.05
CA GLU A 189 10.07 -13.90 25.35
C GLU A 189 9.23 -13.26 26.47
N ALA A 190 9.43 -13.66 27.73
CA ALA A 190 8.55 -13.26 28.85
C ALA A 190 8.31 -11.74 29.01
N ALA A 191 9.17 -10.89 28.44
CA ALA A 191 9.06 -9.43 28.48
C ALA A 191 8.98 -8.74 27.10
N ARG A 192 8.90 -9.50 25.99
CA ARG A 192 8.91 -8.93 24.62
C ARG A 192 7.88 -9.65 23.72
N PRO A 193 7.01 -8.91 23.03
CA PRO A 193 6.08 -9.51 22.09
C PRO A 193 6.83 -10.21 20.96
N ALA A 194 6.25 -11.28 20.45
CA ALA A 194 6.73 -11.91 19.24
C ALA A 194 6.46 -11.01 18.03
N TRP A 195 7.23 -11.18 16.97
CA TRP A 195 7.10 -10.37 15.75
C TRP A 195 5.70 -10.42 15.15
N TYR A 196 5.02 -11.57 15.24
CA TYR A 196 3.68 -11.75 14.67
C TYR A 196 2.61 -10.98 15.46
N GLU A 197 2.82 -10.74 16.76
CA GLU A 197 1.93 -9.90 17.59
C GLU A 197 2.09 -8.42 17.22
N LEU A 198 3.35 -8.00 16.96
CA LEU A 198 3.66 -6.66 16.44
C LEU A 198 3.06 -6.47 15.04
N ASP A 199 3.23 -7.45 14.14
CA ASP A 199 2.70 -7.40 12.78
C ASP A 199 1.16 -7.38 12.78
N GLU A 200 0.50 -8.18 13.61
CA GLU A 200 -0.97 -8.16 13.73
C GLU A 200 -1.49 -6.80 14.20
N THR A 201 -0.86 -6.22 15.24
CA THR A 201 -1.22 -4.89 15.76
C THR A 201 -1.00 -3.81 14.71
N SER A 202 0.15 -3.85 14.04
CA SER A 202 0.51 -2.96 12.93
C SER A 202 -0.55 -3.04 11.81
N ARG A 203 -0.90 -4.24 11.35
CA ARG A 203 -1.93 -4.46 10.31
C ARG A 203 -3.30 -3.94 10.73
N ALA A 204 -3.70 -4.13 11.99
CA ALA A 204 -4.94 -3.56 12.51
C ALA A 204 -4.93 -2.02 12.47
N LYS A 205 -3.82 -1.39 12.87
CA LYS A 205 -3.65 0.07 12.82
C LYS A 205 -3.71 0.60 11.39
N MET A 206 -2.99 -0.01 10.45
CA MET A 206 -2.98 0.40 9.04
C MET A 206 -4.35 0.31 8.39
N ARG A 207 -5.11 -0.76 8.67
CA ARG A 207 -6.50 -0.88 8.21
C ARG A 207 -7.36 0.28 8.71
N ARG A 208 -7.25 0.63 10.00
CA ARG A 208 -7.99 1.77 10.56
C ARG A 208 -7.64 3.09 9.89
N ILE A 209 -6.37 3.33 9.56
CA ILE A 209 -5.95 4.55 8.85
C ILE A 209 -6.72 4.71 7.52
N VAL A 210 -6.79 3.63 6.72
CA VAL A 210 -7.40 3.66 5.39
C VAL A 210 -8.91 3.43 5.38
N THR A 211 -9.53 3.05 6.51
CA THR A 211 -10.99 2.93 6.63
C THR A 211 -11.65 4.08 7.38
N GLU A 212 -10.99 4.62 8.42
CA GLU A 212 -11.50 5.77 9.19
C GLU A 212 -11.20 7.09 8.44
N GLY A 213 -10.08 7.19 7.74
CA GLY A 213 -9.77 8.31 6.83
C GLY A 213 -9.57 9.67 7.50
N HIS A 214 -9.47 9.71 8.84
CA HIS A 214 -9.14 10.90 9.61
C HIS A 214 -8.42 10.51 10.92
N GLY A 215 -7.60 11.43 11.45
CA GLY A 215 -6.75 11.14 12.61
C GLY A 215 -5.62 10.16 12.27
N LEU A 216 -5.06 9.49 13.29
CA LEU A 216 -4.05 8.43 13.13
C LEU A 216 -2.80 8.81 12.30
N GLY A 217 -2.38 10.08 12.39
CA GLY A 217 -1.19 10.58 11.68
C GLY A 217 -1.43 11.04 10.24
N LEU A 218 -2.69 11.09 9.78
CA LEU A 218 -3.08 11.75 8.53
C LEU A 218 -3.02 13.28 8.66
N GLY A 219 -2.61 13.94 7.58
CA GLY A 219 -2.63 15.40 7.47
C GLY A 219 -4.02 15.94 7.12
N THR A 220 -4.11 17.27 7.00
CA THR A 220 -5.36 17.98 6.68
C THR A 220 -5.27 18.82 5.40
N ALA A 221 -4.14 18.78 4.70
CA ALA A 221 -3.94 19.55 3.47
C ALA A 221 -4.71 18.97 2.29
N ARG A 222 -4.83 17.63 2.24
CA ARG A 222 -5.61 16.86 1.26
C ARG A 222 -6.26 15.66 1.96
N THR A 223 -7.34 15.12 1.40
CA THR A 223 -8.08 14.02 2.03
C THR A 223 -7.60 12.64 1.56
N LEU A 224 -7.95 11.59 2.29
CA LEU A 224 -7.74 10.20 1.84
C LEU A 224 -8.47 9.93 0.51
N ALA A 225 -9.68 10.47 0.35
CA ALA A 225 -10.45 10.31 -0.89
C ALA A 225 -9.74 10.97 -2.08
N ASP A 226 -9.12 12.14 -1.89
CA ASP A 226 -8.30 12.79 -2.93
C ASP A 226 -7.10 11.92 -3.31
N TYR A 227 -6.46 11.28 -2.32
CA TYR A 227 -5.37 10.33 -2.59
C TYR A 227 -5.87 9.11 -3.36
N GLU A 228 -7.01 8.51 -2.98
CA GLU A 228 -7.59 7.36 -3.68
C GLU A 228 -7.91 7.70 -5.14
N VAL A 229 -8.44 8.90 -5.41
CA VAL A 229 -8.65 9.41 -6.77
C VAL A 229 -7.31 9.64 -7.49
N TYR A 230 -6.36 10.33 -6.86
CA TYR A 230 -5.04 10.58 -7.43
C TYR A 230 -4.32 9.28 -7.81
N ALA A 231 -4.34 8.30 -6.90
CA ALA A 231 -3.64 7.04 -7.01
C ALA A 231 -4.42 5.96 -7.78
N GLY A 232 -5.73 6.12 -8.01
CA GLY A 232 -6.56 5.14 -8.71
C GLY A 232 -6.70 3.83 -7.93
N ILE A 233 -6.85 3.93 -6.60
CA ILE A 233 -6.92 2.81 -5.66
C ILE A 233 -8.11 3.01 -4.73
N SER A 234 -8.81 1.95 -4.36
CA SER A 234 -9.79 1.96 -3.28
C SER A 234 -9.33 1.00 -2.18
N PHE A 235 -8.98 1.54 -1.02
CA PHE A 235 -8.59 0.72 0.12
C PHE A 235 -9.79 0.02 0.74
N ARG A 236 -10.94 0.69 0.82
CA ARG A 236 -12.19 0.11 1.33
C ARG A 236 -12.60 -1.13 0.56
N HIS A 237 -12.58 -1.04 -0.77
CA HIS A 237 -13.04 -2.11 -1.65
C HIS A 237 -11.90 -3.02 -2.14
N ARG A 238 -10.64 -2.71 -1.80
CA ARG A 238 -9.45 -3.48 -2.14
C ARG A 238 -9.34 -3.75 -3.63
N VAL A 239 -9.50 -2.70 -4.42
CA VAL A 239 -9.35 -2.75 -5.88
C VAL A 239 -8.54 -1.56 -6.37
N VAL A 240 -7.91 -1.74 -7.53
CA VAL A 240 -7.21 -0.68 -8.26
C VAL A 240 -7.82 -0.50 -9.64
N GLN A 241 -7.75 0.71 -10.16
CA GLN A 241 -8.09 0.97 -11.56
C GLN A 241 -7.04 0.37 -12.49
N GLU A 242 -7.47 -0.09 -13.66
CA GLU A 242 -6.59 -0.67 -14.67
C GLU A 242 -5.44 0.28 -15.08
N TYR A 243 -5.69 1.59 -15.06
CA TYR A 243 -4.68 2.60 -15.35
C TYR A 243 -3.52 2.56 -14.35
N THR A 244 -3.82 2.45 -13.06
CA THR A 244 -2.83 2.27 -11.98
C THR A 244 -2.17 0.91 -12.06
N ARG A 245 -2.94 -0.15 -12.35
CA ARG A 245 -2.45 -1.53 -12.45
C ARG A 245 -1.41 -1.69 -13.56
N ARG A 246 -1.60 -0.99 -14.68
CA ARG A 246 -0.65 -0.90 -15.78
C ARG A 246 0.53 0.05 -15.51
N ASN A 247 0.63 0.58 -14.29
CA ASN A 247 1.68 1.51 -13.87
C ASN A 247 1.83 2.72 -14.81
N LEU A 248 0.70 3.32 -15.21
CA LEU A 248 0.69 4.55 -16.00
C LEU A 248 0.83 5.79 -15.10
N ASP A 249 1.29 6.90 -15.69
CA ASP A 249 1.70 8.13 -15.00
C ASP A 249 0.60 8.71 -14.10
N ALA A 250 0.95 9.18 -12.90
CA ALA A 250 0.01 9.92 -12.06
C ALA A 250 -0.20 11.37 -12.53
N PRO A 251 -1.36 11.99 -12.26
CA PRO A 251 -2.53 11.46 -11.54
C PRO A 251 -3.31 10.42 -12.36
N ASN A 252 -4.13 9.61 -11.68
CA ASN A 252 -5.07 8.74 -12.38
C ASN A 252 -6.08 9.58 -13.19
N PRO A 253 -6.55 9.09 -14.35
CA PRO A 253 -7.67 9.71 -15.04
C PRO A 253 -8.89 9.86 -14.11
N PRO A 254 -9.69 10.92 -14.27
CA PRO A 254 -10.94 11.06 -13.52
C PRO A 254 -11.84 9.84 -13.72
N ALA A 255 -12.42 9.35 -12.64
CA ALA A 255 -13.39 8.26 -12.63
C ALA A 255 -14.61 8.67 -11.78
N ASP A 256 -15.75 8.03 -12.03
CA ASP A 256 -16.92 8.18 -11.15
C ASP A 256 -16.57 7.65 -9.75
N PRO A 257 -16.98 8.30 -8.64
CA PRO A 257 -16.80 7.76 -7.29
C PRO A 257 -17.23 6.29 -7.12
N ASP A 258 -18.19 5.80 -7.91
CA ASP A 258 -18.66 4.43 -7.87
C ASP A 258 -17.91 3.46 -8.82
N TRP A 259 -16.77 3.86 -9.40
CA TRP A 259 -15.94 3.04 -10.28
C TRP A 259 -15.58 1.64 -9.75
N PRO A 260 -15.48 1.37 -8.42
CA PRO A 260 -15.27 0.01 -7.94
C PRO A 260 -16.36 -0.96 -8.42
N CYS A 261 -17.58 -0.46 -8.67
CA CYS A 261 -18.70 -1.24 -9.19
C CYS A 261 -18.44 -1.80 -10.60
N ASP A 262 -17.56 -1.16 -11.38
CA ASP A 262 -17.20 -1.54 -12.74
C ASP A 262 -16.01 -2.51 -12.80
N VAL A 263 -15.27 -2.64 -11.70
CA VAL A 263 -14.05 -3.45 -11.61
C VAL A 263 -14.29 -4.74 -10.83
N ILE A 264 -15.05 -4.66 -9.73
CA ILE A 264 -15.25 -5.81 -8.84
C ILE A 264 -16.14 -6.84 -9.51
N ARG A 265 -15.62 -8.06 -9.66
CA ARG A 265 -16.35 -9.25 -10.12
C ARG A 265 -16.38 -10.28 -8.99
N PRO A 266 -17.42 -10.27 -8.14
CA PRO A 266 -17.46 -11.16 -6.98
C PRO A 266 -17.64 -12.60 -7.45
N GLU A 267 -16.88 -13.52 -6.87
CA GLU A 267 -16.96 -14.96 -7.04
C GLU A 267 -17.27 -15.61 -5.70
N ARG A 268 -18.29 -16.45 -5.64
CA ARG A 268 -18.64 -17.20 -4.42
C ARG A 268 -17.50 -18.13 -4.01
N VAL A 269 -17.13 -18.12 -2.73
CA VAL A 269 -16.15 -19.09 -2.20
C VAL A 269 -16.63 -20.52 -2.46
N PRO A 270 -15.79 -21.38 -3.08
CA PRO A 270 -16.16 -22.77 -3.33
C PRO A 270 -16.48 -23.54 -2.04
N GLY A 271 -17.53 -24.38 -2.08
CA GLY A 271 -17.86 -25.29 -0.99
C GLY A 271 -18.72 -24.70 0.15
N ILE A 272 -19.26 -23.48 -0.02
CA ILE A 272 -20.29 -22.95 0.88
C ILE A 272 -21.51 -23.88 0.88
N THR A 273 -22.02 -24.17 2.08
CA THR A 273 -23.27 -24.93 2.28
C THR A 273 -24.32 -24.08 2.95
N TRP A 274 -25.60 -24.37 2.68
CA TRP A 274 -26.74 -23.54 3.10
C TRP A 274 -27.72 -24.32 3.98
N GLU A 275 -28.17 -23.69 5.07
CA GLU A 275 -29.35 -24.09 5.83
C GLU A 275 -30.40 -22.97 5.71
N SER A 276 -31.56 -23.26 5.13
CA SER A 276 -32.58 -22.23 4.84
C SER A 276 -33.91 -22.53 5.52
N SER A 277 -34.52 -21.51 6.13
CA SER A 277 -35.85 -21.57 6.74
C SER A 277 -36.57 -20.21 6.60
N GLY A 278 -37.54 -20.14 5.69
CA GLY A 278 -38.19 -18.87 5.34
C GLY A 278 -37.19 -17.88 4.72
N ASP A 279 -37.17 -16.65 5.23
CA ASP A 279 -36.23 -15.59 4.83
C ASP A 279 -34.84 -15.75 5.46
N ARG A 280 -34.65 -16.73 6.35
CA ARG A 280 -33.37 -16.95 7.04
C ARG A 280 -32.52 -17.98 6.30
N HIS A 281 -31.34 -17.58 5.86
CA HIS A 281 -30.36 -18.44 5.20
C HIS A 281 -29.03 -18.41 5.96
N VAL A 282 -28.53 -19.56 6.40
CA VAL A 282 -27.24 -19.68 7.08
C VAL A 282 -26.22 -20.31 6.14
N ALA A 283 -25.24 -19.53 5.70
CA ALA A 283 -24.09 -19.98 4.94
C ALA A 283 -23.01 -20.50 5.89
N SER A 284 -22.49 -21.70 5.62
CA SER A 284 -21.32 -22.25 6.32
C SER A 284 -20.11 -22.22 5.37
N VAL A 285 -19.09 -21.44 5.75
CA VAL A 285 -17.87 -21.23 4.97
C VAL A 285 -16.86 -22.35 5.29
N PRO A 286 -16.31 -23.05 4.28
CA PRO A 286 -15.32 -24.10 4.49
C PRO A 286 -13.93 -23.51 4.75
N GLY A 287 -13.15 -24.20 5.60
CA GLY A 287 -11.75 -23.81 5.90
C GLY A 287 -11.62 -22.64 6.88
N PRO A 288 -10.40 -22.31 7.35
CA PRO A 288 -10.16 -21.19 8.26
C PRO A 288 -10.11 -19.83 7.54
N PRO A 289 -10.75 -18.77 8.08
CA PRO A 289 -11.59 -18.80 9.27
C PRO A 289 -12.95 -19.45 8.96
N SER A 290 -13.24 -20.56 9.64
CA SER A 290 -14.51 -21.26 9.45
C SER A 290 -15.59 -20.48 10.17
N GLY A 291 -16.73 -20.32 9.52
CA GLY A 291 -17.75 -19.41 10.01
C GLY A 291 -19.13 -19.74 9.50
N ARG A 292 -20.13 -19.41 10.32
CA ARG A 292 -21.53 -19.35 9.92
C ARG A 292 -21.92 -17.89 9.76
N ARG A 293 -22.63 -17.58 8.68
CA ARG A 293 -23.16 -16.25 8.38
C ARG A 293 -24.64 -16.36 8.10
N GLU A 294 -25.43 -15.58 8.82
CA GLU A 294 -26.86 -15.50 8.58
C GLU A 294 -27.15 -14.36 7.61
N LEU A 295 -27.92 -14.66 6.57
CA LEU A 295 -28.31 -13.76 5.49
C LEU A 295 -29.83 -13.82 5.32
N ASN A 296 -30.42 -12.72 4.87
CA ASN A 296 -31.80 -12.74 4.35
C ASN A 296 -31.83 -13.30 2.92
N SER A 297 -33.02 -13.45 2.32
CA SER A 297 -33.15 -13.97 0.95
C SER A 297 -32.40 -13.14 -0.10
N SER A 298 -32.33 -11.82 0.07
CA SER A 298 -31.57 -10.95 -0.83
C SER A 298 -30.06 -11.18 -0.75
N GLY A 299 -29.52 -11.32 0.47
CA GLY A 299 -28.11 -11.62 0.68
C GLY A 299 -27.74 -13.01 0.16
N ALA A 300 -28.58 -14.01 0.37
CA ALA A 300 -28.37 -15.35 -0.18
C ALA A 300 -28.35 -15.32 -1.73
N LEU A 301 -29.29 -14.61 -2.35
CA LEU A 301 -29.33 -14.43 -3.81
C LEU A 301 -28.05 -13.74 -4.32
N LEU A 302 -27.57 -12.68 -3.66
CA LEU A 302 -26.34 -12.00 -4.05
C LEU A 302 -25.11 -12.90 -3.99
N VAL A 303 -25.01 -13.78 -2.97
CA VAL A 303 -23.93 -14.79 -2.92
C VAL A 303 -24.05 -15.79 -4.07
N GLU A 304 -25.26 -16.18 -4.47
CA GLU A 304 -25.46 -17.06 -5.63
C GLU A 304 -25.18 -16.38 -6.97
N LEU A 305 -25.37 -15.06 -7.08
CA LEU A 305 -25.05 -14.27 -8.27
C LEU A 305 -23.55 -13.94 -8.41
N ALA A 306 -22.75 -14.19 -7.38
CA ALA A 306 -21.29 -14.01 -7.41
C ALA A 306 -20.62 -15.11 -8.25
N ASP A 307 -20.55 -14.91 -9.57
CA ASP A 307 -20.07 -15.89 -10.54
C ASP A 307 -18.65 -15.61 -11.07
N GLY A 308 -17.98 -14.57 -10.57
CA GLY A 308 -16.64 -14.13 -11.00
C GLY A 308 -16.61 -13.54 -12.41
N ARG A 309 -17.75 -13.46 -13.12
CA ARG A 309 -17.83 -13.00 -14.51
C ARG A 309 -18.50 -11.66 -14.63
N HIS A 310 -19.53 -11.39 -13.84
CA HIS A 310 -20.25 -10.13 -13.89
C HIS A 310 -19.70 -9.16 -12.85
N THR A 311 -19.64 -7.89 -13.24
CA THR A 311 -19.33 -6.80 -12.32
C THR A 311 -20.47 -6.59 -11.32
N VAL A 312 -20.16 -5.93 -10.20
CA VAL A 312 -21.17 -5.43 -9.25
C VAL A 312 -22.24 -4.61 -9.97
N ARG A 313 -21.86 -3.73 -10.90
CA ARG A 313 -22.83 -2.92 -11.66
C ARG A 313 -23.74 -3.76 -12.55
N GLU A 314 -23.20 -4.77 -13.23
CA GLU A 314 -24.00 -5.69 -14.06
C GLU A 314 -24.99 -6.50 -13.20
N ILE A 315 -24.54 -6.99 -12.05
CA ILE A 315 -25.39 -7.72 -11.08
C ILE A 315 -26.50 -6.79 -10.55
N ALA A 316 -26.15 -5.58 -10.13
CA ALA A 316 -27.11 -4.58 -9.64
C ALA A 316 -28.15 -4.22 -10.73
N GLY A 317 -27.71 -4.05 -11.98
CA GLY A 317 -28.59 -3.81 -13.12
C GLY A 317 -29.57 -4.97 -13.36
N TYR A 318 -29.09 -6.21 -13.26
CA TYR A 318 -29.94 -7.41 -13.36
C TYR A 318 -31.00 -7.45 -12.24
N LEU A 319 -30.62 -7.18 -11.00
CA LEU A 319 -31.53 -7.15 -9.85
C LEU A 319 -32.59 -6.07 -10.01
N ARG A 320 -32.18 -4.85 -10.41
CA ARG A 320 -33.10 -3.74 -10.66
C ARG A 320 -34.15 -4.10 -11.70
N ALA A 321 -33.74 -4.67 -12.82
CA ALA A 321 -34.64 -5.06 -13.91
C ALA A 321 -35.59 -6.21 -13.50
N THR A 322 -35.05 -7.24 -12.84
CA THR A 322 -35.81 -8.45 -12.48
C THR A 322 -36.84 -8.19 -11.38
N HIS A 323 -36.47 -7.38 -10.38
CA HIS A 323 -37.33 -7.06 -9.23
C HIS A 323 -38.08 -5.74 -9.38
N ARG A 324 -37.91 -5.02 -10.50
CA ARG A 324 -38.53 -3.71 -10.78
C ARG A 324 -38.30 -2.71 -9.64
N LEU A 325 -37.05 -2.61 -9.19
CA LEU A 325 -36.67 -1.67 -8.14
C LEU A 325 -36.69 -0.24 -8.70
N ASP A 326 -37.33 0.67 -7.99
CA ASP A 326 -37.40 2.08 -8.36
C ASP A 326 -36.01 2.75 -8.25
N ASP A 327 -35.32 2.50 -7.13
CA ASP A 327 -33.99 3.01 -6.83
C ASP A 327 -32.87 2.19 -7.49
N ASP A 328 -31.68 2.79 -7.61
CA ASP A 328 -30.48 2.10 -8.08
C ASP A 328 -29.86 1.26 -6.94
N PRO A 329 -29.86 -0.09 -7.04
CA PRO A 329 -29.31 -0.96 -6.00
C PRO A 329 -27.78 -1.03 -6.03
N THR A 330 -27.10 -0.35 -6.95
CA THR A 330 -25.64 -0.45 -7.14
C THR A 330 -24.84 -0.18 -5.86
N PRO A 331 -25.06 0.93 -5.12
CA PRO A 331 -24.30 1.19 -3.88
C PRO A 331 -24.50 0.12 -2.81
N ALA A 332 -25.76 -0.30 -2.59
CA ALA A 332 -26.08 -1.34 -1.61
C ALA A 332 -25.51 -2.71 -1.99
N THR A 333 -25.42 -2.99 -3.30
CA THR A 333 -24.84 -4.23 -3.84
C THR A 333 -23.33 -4.24 -3.64
N LEU A 334 -22.65 -3.10 -3.87
CA LEU A 334 -21.22 -2.94 -3.59
C LEU A 334 -20.90 -3.11 -2.10
N ASP A 335 -21.69 -2.47 -1.23
CA ASP A 335 -21.52 -2.59 0.22
C ASP A 335 -21.70 -4.04 0.69
N PHE A 336 -22.75 -4.71 0.20
CA PHE A 336 -22.97 -6.13 0.49
C PHE A 336 -21.76 -6.98 0.09
N TYR A 337 -21.25 -6.83 -1.13
CA TYR A 337 -20.12 -7.63 -1.60
C TYR A 337 -18.84 -7.32 -0.82
N THR A 338 -18.62 -6.07 -0.40
CA THR A 338 -17.50 -5.66 0.47
C THR A 338 -17.53 -6.37 1.82
N GLU A 339 -18.71 -6.43 2.45
CA GLU A 339 -18.91 -7.16 3.71
C GLU A 339 -18.80 -8.67 3.50
N ALA A 340 -19.40 -9.20 2.43
CA ALA A 340 -19.37 -10.62 2.10
C ALA A 340 -17.95 -11.12 1.82
N CYS A 341 -17.11 -10.30 1.16
CA CYS A 341 -15.69 -10.61 0.95
C CYS A 341 -14.93 -10.68 2.27
N SER A 342 -15.14 -9.68 3.13
CA SER A 342 -14.54 -9.67 4.48
C SER A 342 -15.02 -10.84 5.35
N ALA A 343 -16.23 -11.34 5.09
CA ALA A 343 -16.83 -12.47 5.78
C ALA A 343 -16.44 -13.85 5.20
N GLY A 344 -15.68 -13.90 4.10
CA GLY A 344 -15.29 -15.14 3.41
C GLY A 344 -16.43 -15.83 2.66
N LEU A 345 -17.47 -15.10 2.27
CA LEU A 345 -18.59 -15.63 1.47
C LEU A 345 -18.33 -15.51 -0.03
N VAL A 346 -17.66 -14.44 -0.41
CA VAL A 346 -17.19 -14.22 -1.78
C VAL A 346 -15.71 -13.89 -1.74
N MET A 347 -15.07 -14.00 -2.88
CA MET A 347 -13.74 -13.50 -3.16
C MET A 347 -13.87 -12.67 -4.44
N TRP A 348 -13.04 -11.67 -4.58
CA TRP A 348 -12.65 -11.23 -5.90
C TRP A 348 -11.14 -11.29 -5.87
N GLU A 349 -10.56 -12.14 -6.71
CA GLU A 349 -9.15 -11.94 -7.01
C GLU A 349 -9.04 -10.60 -7.74
N ASP A 350 -7.94 -9.91 -7.50
CA ASP A 350 -7.32 -9.08 -8.54
C ASP A 350 -6.97 -10.01 -9.72
N HIS A 351 -7.97 -10.56 -10.42
CA HIS A 351 -7.75 -11.38 -11.60
C HIS A 351 -7.09 -10.49 -12.65
N HIS A 352 -6.08 -11.03 -13.33
CA HIS A 352 -5.23 -10.48 -14.40
C HIS A 352 -3.78 -10.32 -13.94
N GLY A 353 -3.08 -11.46 -13.93
CA GLY A 353 -1.63 -11.49 -14.14
C GLY A 353 -1.26 -11.25 -15.60
#